data_AF-A0A8C1KWI4-F1
#
_entry.id   AF-A0A8C1KWI4-F1
#
_cell.length_a   1.000
_cell.length_b   1.000
_cell.length_c   1.000
_cell.angle_alpha   90.00
_cell.angle_beta   90.00
_cell.angle_gamma   90.00
#
_symmetry.space_group_name_H-M   'P 1'
#
loop_
_entity.id
_entity.type
_entity.pdbx_description
1 polymer ?
#
loop_
_entity_poly.entity_id
_entity_poly.type
_entity_poly.pdbx_seq_one_letter_code
_entity_poly.pdbx_strand_id
1 'polypeptide(L)' 'MPKYYEDKEDDGRACAGLREDFKACLLQHDCVAKDGKKPSECLKEGHCKGLHVAFFECKRSMVSTSAV' A
#
# COMPACT_ATOMS: atom_id res chain seq x y z
N MET A 1 -7.12 31.16 -14.39
CA MET A 1 -7.44 29.75 -14.66
C MET A 1 -6.80 28.93 -13.55
N PRO A 2 -7.56 28.32 -12.64
CA PRO A 2 -6.97 27.60 -11.52
C PRO A 2 -6.22 26.36 -12.05
N LYS A 3 -4.96 26.19 -11.64
CA LYS A 3 -4.12 25.04 -11.98
C LYS A 3 -4.69 23.79 -11.30
N TYR A 4 -5.60 23.12 -11.99
CA TYR A 4 -6.06 21.78 -11.68
C TYR A 4 -5.14 20.79 -12.38
N TYR A 5 -4.14 20.29 -11.66
CA TYR A 5 -3.79 18.87 -11.69
C TYR A 5 -2.91 18.64 -10.48
N GLU A 6 -3.46 17.94 -9.50
CA GLU A 6 -2.70 17.43 -8.37
C GLU A 6 -1.51 16.66 -8.93
N ASP A 7 -0.31 17.12 -8.59
CA ASP A 7 0.91 16.33 -8.68
C ASP A 7 0.76 15.21 -7.63
N LYS A 8 -0.06 14.19 -7.96
CA LYS A 8 0.08 12.89 -7.33
C LYS A 8 1.38 12.37 -7.90
N GLU A 9 2.46 12.66 -7.19
CA GLU A 9 3.77 12.04 -7.39
C GLU A 9 3.54 10.53 -7.31
N ASP A 10 3.22 9.93 -8.46
CA ASP A 10 3.16 8.48 -8.61
C ASP A 10 4.60 8.06 -8.37
N ASP A 11 4.86 7.59 -7.15
CA ASP A 11 6.12 7.05 -6.74
C ASP A 11 6.52 6.05 -7.83
N GLY A 12 7.37 6.43 -8.79
CA GLY A 12 7.73 5.60 -9.97
C GLY A 12 8.43 4.26 -9.61
N ARG A 13 8.44 3.95 -8.31
CA ARG A 13 8.71 2.67 -7.69
C ARG A 13 7.64 1.69 -8.12
N ALA A 14 8.07 0.59 -8.70
CA ALA A 14 7.14 -0.40 -9.16
C ALA A 14 6.34 -1.01 -7.97
N CYS A 15 5.10 -1.42 -8.27
CA CYS A 15 4.03 -1.69 -7.29
C CYS A 15 3.46 -0.46 -6.55
N ALA A 16 3.60 0.76 -7.08
CA ALA A 16 3.01 1.98 -6.51
C ALA A 16 1.48 1.87 -6.30
N GLY A 17 0.75 1.37 -7.30
CA GLY A 17 -0.70 1.17 -7.17
C GLY A 17 -1.07 0.26 -5.99
N LEU A 18 -0.37 -0.87 -5.84
CA LEU A 18 -0.56 -1.78 -4.69
C LEU A 18 -0.23 -1.12 -3.35
N ARG A 19 0.75 -0.20 -3.33
CA ARG A 19 1.09 0.56 -2.12
C ARG A 19 -0.04 1.52 -1.74
N GLU A 20 -0.62 2.21 -2.71
CA GLU A 20 -1.74 3.13 -2.49
C GLU A 20 -3.01 2.38 -2.06
N ASP A 21 -3.33 1.27 -2.73
CA ASP A 21 -4.45 0.40 -2.33
C ASP A 21 -4.25 -0.16 -0.92
N PHE A 22 -3.03 -0.58 -0.59
CA PHE A 22 -2.71 -1.09 0.75
C PHE A 22 -2.87 -0.03 1.83
N LYS A 23 -2.42 1.19 1.56
CA LYS A 23 -2.58 2.35 2.45
C LYS A 23 -4.06 2.73 2.60
N ALA A 24 -4.81 2.77 1.51
CA ALA A 24 -6.24 3.05 1.52
C ALA A 24 -7.01 2.00 2.32
N CYS A 25 -6.70 0.72 2.13
CA CYS A 25 -7.28 -0.37 2.90
C CYS A 25 -7.06 -0.18 4.40
N LEU A 26 -5.82 0.08 4.83
CA LEU A 26 -5.53 0.25 6.25
C LEU A 26 -6.23 1.48 6.85
N LEU A 27 -6.27 2.61 6.13
CA LEU A 27 -6.92 3.83 6.59
C LEU A 27 -8.45 3.73 6.65
N GLN A 28 -9.06 2.96 5.76
CA GLN A 28 -10.51 2.73 5.73
C GLN A 28 -10.94 1.58 6.65
N HIS A 29 -10.04 0.66 7.00
CA HIS A 29 -10.37 -0.48 7.82
C HIS A 29 -10.69 -0.06 9.26
N ASP A 30 -11.65 -0.76 9.87
CA ASP A 30 -12.17 -0.47 11.21
C ASP A 30 -11.08 -0.39 12.29
N CYS A 31 -10.02 -1.17 12.17
CA CYS A 31 -8.91 -1.13 13.13
C CYS A 31 -8.20 0.24 13.22
N VAL A 32 -8.12 0.99 12.12
CA VAL A 32 -7.58 2.37 12.17
C VAL A 32 -8.71 3.37 12.36
N ALA A 33 -9.82 3.19 11.64
CA ALA A 33 -10.92 4.16 11.62
C ALA A 33 -11.77 4.17 12.91
N LYS A 34 -12.02 3.00 13.51
CA LYS A 34 -12.84 2.82 14.72
C LYS A 34 -12.00 2.62 15.98
N ASP A 35 -11.02 1.71 15.94
CA ASP A 35 -10.19 1.42 17.11
C ASP A 35 -9.07 2.44 17.33
N GLY A 36 -8.74 3.27 16.31
CA GLY A 36 -7.67 4.27 16.40
C GLY A 36 -6.28 3.65 16.56
N LYS A 37 -6.13 2.35 16.28
CA LYS A 37 -4.85 1.65 16.36
C LYS A 37 -3.92 2.09 15.24
N LYS A 38 -2.62 1.90 15.45
CA LYS A 38 -1.65 2.19 14.38
C LYS A 38 -1.81 1.17 13.25
N PRO A 39 -1.63 1.57 11.98
CA PRO A 39 -1.66 0.65 10.84
C PRO A 39 -0.72 -0.56 11.02
N SER A 40 0.41 -0.37 11.71
CA SER A 40 1.36 -1.44 12.04
C SER A 40 0.81 -2.48 13.01
N GLU A 41 -0.11 -2.11 13.91
CA GLU A 41 -0.80 -3.02 14.82
C GLU A 41 -1.90 -3.77 14.09
N CYS A 42 -2.70 -3.05 13.29
CA CYS A 42 -3.71 -3.65 12.40
C CYS A 42 -3.11 -4.68 11.44
N LEU A 43 -1.88 -4.43 10.97
CA LEU A 43 -1.14 -5.38 10.14
C LEU A 43 -0.76 -6.65 10.90
N LYS A 44 -0.37 -6.54 12.18
CA LYS A 44 -0.07 -7.70 13.04
C LYS A 44 -1.32 -8.52 13.35
N GLU A 45 -2.47 -7.86 13.48
CA GLU A 45 -3.79 -8.50 13.62
C GLU A 45 -4.25 -9.19 12.33
N GLY A 46 -3.59 -8.93 11.20
CA GLY A 46 -3.85 -9.58 9.92
C GLY A 46 -4.85 -8.85 9.02
N HIS A 47 -5.11 -7.56 9.27
CA HIS A 47 -5.95 -6.75 8.39
C HIS A 47 -5.24 -6.40 7.09
N CYS A 48 -6.01 -6.35 5.99
CA CYS A 48 -5.49 -6.11 4.65
C CYS A 48 -4.41 -7.11 4.19
N LYS A 49 -4.40 -8.34 4.73
CA LYS A 49 -3.38 -9.37 4.44
C LYS A 49 -3.31 -9.73 2.95
N GLY A 50 -4.42 -9.69 2.22
CA GLY A 50 -4.44 -9.93 0.77
C GLY A 50 -3.60 -8.91 0.00
N LEU A 51 -3.80 -7.62 0.28
CA LEU A 51 -3.01 -6.54 -0.33
C LEU A 51 -1.55 -6.55 0.16
N HIS A 52 -1.31 -6.92 1.42
CA HIS A 52 0.04 -7.11 1.95
C HIS A 52 0.81 -8.20 1.17
N VAL A 53 0.17 -9.36 0.95
CA VAL A 53 0.75 -10.45 0.16
C VAL A 53 0.96 -10.01 -1.28
N ALA A 54 -0.04 -9.40 -1.93
CA ALA A 54 0.08 -8.92 -3.30
C ALA A 54 1.20 -7.89 -3.47
N PHE A 55 1.36 -6.96 -2.52
CA PHE A 55 2.47 -6.00 -2.52
C PHE A 55 3.83 -6.70 -2.39
N PHE A 56 3.94 -7.69 -1.50
CA PHE A 56 5.15 -8.49 -1.34
C PHE A 56 5.46 -9.36 -2.56
N GLU A 57 4.44 -9.95 -3.19
CA GLU A 57 4.58 -10.75 -4.41
C GLU A 57 5.00 -9.88 -5.58
N CYS A 58 4.38 -8.71 -5.75
CA CYS A 58 4.77 -7.73 -6.75
C CYS A 58 6.24 -7.34 -6.54
N LYS A 59 6.65 -7.02 -5.31
CA LYS A 59 8.05 -6.72 -4.99
C LYS A 59 8.98 -7.91 -5.24
N ARG A 60 8.56 -9.14 -4.90
CA ARG A 60 9.36 -10.36 -5.10
C ARG A 60 9.57 -10.65 -6.58
N SER A 61 8.55 -10.48 -7.41
CA SER A 61 8.66 -10.61 -8.87
C SER A 61 9.67 -9.63 -9.46
N MET A 62 9.82 -8.45 -8.85
CA MET A 62 10.81 -7.45 -9.27
C MET A 62 12.23 -7.72 -8.77
N VAL A 63 12.39 -8.38 -7.61
CA VAL A 63 13.73 -8.79 -7.13
C VAL A 63 14.24 -10.00 -7.90
N SER A 64 13.35 -10.81 -8.50
CA SER A 64 13.74 -11.96 -9.34
C SER A 64 14.46 -11.56 -10.63
N THR A 65 14.42 -10.30 -11.06
CA THR A 65 15.12 -9.82 -12.27
C THR A 65 16.54 -9.31 -11.99
N SER A 66 17.02 -9.38 -10.74
CA SER A 66 18.41 -9.03 -10.37
C SER A 66 19.34 -10.24 -10.19
N ALA A 67 18.89 -11.44 -10.56
CA ALA A 67 19.76 -12.63 -10.65
C ALA A 67 20.23 -12.81 -12.11
N VAL A 68 21.24 -12.01 -12.49
CA VAL A 68 22.16 -12.30 -13.61
C VAL A 68 23.52 -12.57 -13.00
#